data_AF-A0A836LYG1-F1
#
_entry.id   AF-A0A836LYG1-F1
#
_cell.length_a   1.000
_cell.length_b   1.000
_cell.length_c   1.000
_cell.angle_alpha   90.00
_cell.angle_beta   90.00
_cell.angle_gamma   90.00
#
_symmetry.space_group_name_H-M   'P 1'
#
loop_
_entity.id
_entity.type
_entity.pdbx_description
1 polymer ?
#
loop_
_entity_poly.entity_id
_entity_poly.type
_entity_poly.pdbx_seq_one_letter_code
_entity_poly.pdbx_strand_id
1 'polypeptide(L)' 'MELFEAINNLYKEAHNCGNIWFGLLLTINKNGKYSSKFYYEGTPLLDGNNEELDKRMNDLRS' A
#
# COMPACT_ATOMS: atom_id res chain seq x y z
N MET A 1 4.93 -21.95 -4.51
CA MET A 1 4.74 -20.85 -3.53
C MET A 1 3.56 -20.04 -4.03
N GLU A 2 2.47 -20.07 -3.27
CA GLU A 2 1.25 -19.31 -3.60
C GLU A 2 1.50 -17.80 -3.39
N LEU A 3 0.80 -16.94 -4.13
CA LEU A 3 0.96 -15.47 -4.06
C LEU A 3 0.85 -14.95 -2.61
N PHE A 4 -0.08 -15.50 -1.84
CA PHE A 4 -0.29 -15.14 -0.45
C PHE A 4 0.93 -15.42 0.44
N GLU A 5 1.59 -16.56 0.22
CA GLU A 5 2.79 -16.95 0.96
C GLU A 5 3.96 -16.01 0.62
N ALA A 6 4.11 -15.65 -0.65
CA ALA A 6 5.12 -14.69 -1.09
C ALA A 6 4.93 -13.30 -0.45
N ILE A 7 3.70 -12.80 -0.40
CA ILE A 7 3.37 -11.50 0.22
C ILE A 7 3.63 -11.54 1.73
N ASN A 8 3.28 -12.64 2.40
CA ASN A 8 3.55 -12.79 3.83
C ASN A 8 5.04 -12.84 4.16
N ASN A 9 5.84 -13.52 3.34
CA ASN A 9 7.28 -13.55 3.53
C ASN A 9 7.89 -12.17 3.33
N LEU A 10 7.48 -11.45 2.28
CA LEU A 10 7.88 -10.06 2.04
C LEU A 10 7.54 -9.15 3.23
N TYR A 11 6.35 -9.30 3.82
CA TYR A 11 5.94 -8.53 4.99
C TYR A 11 6.86 -8.79 6.19
N LYS A 12 7.15 -10.07 6.48
CA LYS A 12 8.01 -10.46 7.61
C LYS A 12 9.43 -9.91 7.44
N GLU A 13 9.99 -9.99 6.25
CA GLU A 13 11.32 -9.44 5.95
C GLU A 13 11.34 -7.92 6.13
N ALA A 14 10.35 -7.21 5.60
CA ALA A 14 10.24 -5.76 5.74
C ALA A 14 10.09 -5.33 7.21
N HIS A 15 9.28 -6.06 7.98
CA HIS A 15 9.09 -5.83 9.40
C HIS A 15 10.40 -5.99 10.20
N ASN A 16 11.21 -7.00 9.88
CA ASN A 16 12.52 -7.23 10.53
C ASN A 16 13.52 -6.10 10.23
N CYS A 17 13.34 -5.37 9.14
CA CYS A 17 14.14 -4.20 8.78
C CYS A 17 13.54 -2.87 9.28
N GLY A 18 12.46 -2.91 10.07
CA GLY A 18 11.76 -1.71 10.57
C GLY A 18 10.92 -0.98 9.51
N ASN A 19 10.73 -1.56 8.32
CA ASN A 19 9.93 -0.99 7.24
C ASN A 19 8.50 -1.55 7.28
N ILE A 20 7.67 -1.02 8.19
CA ILE A 20 6.32 -1.53 8.44
C ILE A 20 5.32 -0.84 7.52
N TRP A 21 4.87 -1.55 6.49
CA TRP A 21 3.80 -1.12 5.59
C TRP A 21 2.47 -1.79 5.96
N PHE A 22 1.36 -1.11 5.68
CA PHE A 22 -0.01 -1.51 6.02
C PHE A 22 -0.83 -1.94 4.79
N GLY A 23 -0.33 -1.65 3.59
CA GLY A 23 -0.96 -2.10 2.35
C GLY A 23 0.03 -2.18 1.19
N LEU A 24 -0.29 -3.02 0.21
CA LEU A 24 0.45 -3.20 -1.04
C LEU A 24 -0.53 -3.17 -2.20
N LEU A 25 -0.33 -2.25 -3.15
CA LEU A 25 -0.96 -2.29 -4.47
C LEU A 25 0.05 -2.81 -5.48
N LEU A 26 -0.30 -3.87 -6.21
CA LEU A 26 0.46 -4.42 -7.31
C LEU A 26 -0.40 -4.37 -8.58
N THR A 27 0.09 -3.67 -9.60
CA THR A 27 -0.56 -3.62 -10.91
C THR A 27 0.35 -4.30 -11.91
N ILE A 28 -0.16 -5.29 -12.64
CA ILE A 28 0.52 -5.98 -13.73
C ILE A 28 -0.30 -5.81 -14.99
N ASN A 29 0.32 -5.42 -16.10
CA ASN A 29 -0.35 -5.40 -17.39
C ASN A 29 -0.07 -6.66 -18.21
N LYS A 30 -0.81 -6.82 -19.32
CA LYS A 30 -0.69 -7.98 -20.24
C LYS A 30 0.70 -8.18 -20.85
N ASN A 31 1.55 -7.16 -20.82
CA ASN A 31 2.92 -7.22 -21.33
C ASN A 31 3.93 -7.58 -20.22
N GLY A 32 3.45 -7.93 -19.02
CA GLY A 32 4.30 -8.26 -17.87
C GLY A 32 4.97 -7.04 -17.23
N LYS A 33 4.67 -5.81 -17.67
CA LYS A 33 5.13 -4.62 -16.94
C LYS A 33 4.32 -4.49 -15.67
N TYR A 34 4.99 -4.15 -14.57
CA TYR A 34 4.37 -4.01 -13.28
C TYR A 34 4.76 -2.70 -12.59
N SER A 35 3.90 -2.27 -11.67
CA SER A 35 4.17 -1.21 -10.71
C SER A 35 3.70 -1.65 -9.34
N SER A 36 4.44 -1.26 -8.30
CA SER A 36 4.07 -1.49 -6.91
C SER A 36 4.00 -0.17 -6.14
N LYS A 37 3.08 -0.12 -5.17
CA LYS A 37 2.97 0.98 -4.21
C LYS A 37 2.73 0.42 -2.82
N PHE A 38 3.53 0.86 -1.87
CA PHE A 38 3.36 0.54 -0.45
C PHE A 38 2.60 1.67 0.24
N TYR A 39 1.69 1.31 1.12
CA TYR A 39 0.93 2.22 1.96
C TYR A 39 1.39 2.04 3.40
N TYR A 40 1.62 3.15 4.10
CA TYR A 40 2.14 3.16 5.46
C TYR A 40 1.05 3.59 6.44
N GLU A 41 1.34 3.54 7.74
CA GLU A 41 0.42 4.02 8.77
C GLU A 41 -0.08 5.44 8.45
N GLY A 42 -1.37 5.67 8.68
CA GLY A 42 -2.01 6.95 8.36
C GLY A 42 -2.17 7.23 6.86
N THR A 43 -1.71 6.34 5.96
CA THR A 43 -2.00 6.49 4.53
C THR A 43 -3.43 6.05 4.26
N PRO A 44 -4.31 6.97 3.85
CA PRO A 44 -5.71 6.62 3.61
C PRO A 44 -5.80 5.80 2.33
N LEU A 45 -6.34 4.59 2.46
CA LEU A 45 -6.54 3.64 1.36
C LEU A 45 -7.76 4.03 0.54
N LEU A 46 -7.69 5.17 -0.14
CA LEU A 46 -8.80 5.76 -0.89
C LEU A 46 -8.79 5.40 -2.38
N ASP A 47 -8.00 4.40 -2.78
CA ASP A 47 -7.90 3.95 -4.17
C ASP A 47 -7.62 5.09 -5.17
N GLY A 48 -6.81 6.07 -4.76
CA GLY A 48 -6.50 7.25 -5.58
C GLY A 48 -7.60 8.31 -5.64
N ASN A 49 -8.67 8.19 -4.85
CA ASN A 49 -9.68 9.23 -4.69
C ASN A 49 -9.12 10.42 -3.87
N ASN A 50 -8.47 11.34 -4.58
CA ASN A 50 -7.84 12.52 -4.00
C ASN A 50 -8.84 13.52 -3.39
N GLU A 51 -10.09 13.56 -3.87
CA GLU A 51 -11.12 14.43 -3.29
C GLU A 51 -11.50 13.99 -1.87
N GLU A 52 -11.70 12.68 -1.67
CA GLU A 52 -11.98 12.12 -0.35
C GLU A 52 -10.78 12.24 0.60
N LEU A 53 -9.56 12.21 0.04
CA LEU A 53 -8.31 12.44 0.78
C LEU A 53 -8.28 13.87 1.34
N ASP A 54 -8.46 14.85 0.47
CA ASP A 54 -8.41 16.26 0.82
C ASP A 54 -9.49 16.62 1.85
N LYS A 55 -10.68 16.05 1.71
CA LYS A 55 -11.77 16.23 2.67
C LYS A 55 -11.39 15.76 4.07
N ARG A 56 -10.89 14.52 4.21
CA ARG A 56 -10.50 13.95 5.52
C ARG A 56 -9.32 14.70 6.13
N MET A 57 -8.37 15.15 5.31
CA MET A 57 -7.23 15.94 5.79
C MET A 57 -7.64 17.31 6.30
N ASN A 58 -8.68 17.93 5.72
CA ASN A 58 -9.22 19.19 6.21
C ASN A 58 -9.99 19.03 7.53
N ASP A 59 -10.78 17.96 7.68
CA ASP A 59 -11.50 17.66 8.93
C ASP A 59 -10.56 17.38 10.11
N LEU A 60 -9.35 16.88 9.86
CA LEU A 60 -8.31 16.65 10.89
C LEU A 60 -7.55 17.94 11.29
N ARG A 61 -7.66 19.03 10.51
CA ARG A 61 -6.97 20.30 10.74
C ARG A 61 -7.82 21.33 11.48
N SER A 62 -9.13 21.10 11.58
CA SER A 62 -10.12 21.90 12.31
C SER A 62 -10.29 21.43 13.75
#